data_AF-A0A955G3X7-F1
#
_entry.id   AF-A0A955G3X7-F1
#
_cell.length_a   1.000
_cell.length_b   1.000
_cell.length_c   1.000
_cell.angle_alpha   90.00
_cell.angle_beta   90.00
_cell.angle_gamma   90.00
#
_symmetry.space_group_name_H-M   'P 1'
#
loop_
_entity.id
_entity.type
_entity.pdbx_description
1 polymer ?
#
loop_
_entity_poly.entity_id
_entity_poly.type
_entity_poly.pdbx_seq_one_letter_code
_entity_poly.pdbx_strand_id
1 'polypeptide(L)'
;FRPYYGEIKKRQVGSMISMATGKALAFALFGLQDRGELYIGAGAEVYEGMVIGNTSKGEEMTVNPTKGKQLTNMRASGSDDAVTLTPHRALSIELGLEIMQEDEYLEVCPVSVRLRKQGLKESDRKRSK
;
A
#
# COMPACT_ATOMS: atom_id res chain seq x y z
N PHE A 1 24.48 21.29 20.86
CA PHE A 1 23.79 21.71 19.62
C PHE A 1 24.85 22.05 18.56
N ARG A 2 24.59 21.80 17.27
CA ARG A 2 25.51 22.11 16.15
C ARG A 2 24.75 22.90 15.06
N PRO A 3 25.46 23.67 14.20
CA PRO A 3 24.83 24.33 13.05
C PRO A 3 24.12 23.33 12.15
N TYR A 4 23.05 23.77 11.50
CA TYR A 4 22.31 22.98 10.53
C TYR A 4 23.24 22.52 9.39
N TYR A 5 23.28 21.22 9.13
CA TYR A 5 24.18 20.59 8.14
C TYR A 5 23.57 20.48 6.74
N GLY A 6 22.41 21.09 6.50
CA GLY A 6 21.67 20.96 5.25
C GLY A 6 20.58 19.89 5.32
N GLU A 7 19.88 19.75 4.19
CA GLU A 7 18.69 18.90 4.09
C GLU A 7 19.06 17.43 3.87
N ILE A 8 18.49 16.54 4.67
CA ILE A 8 18.65 15.10 4.51
C ILE A 8 17.73 14.64 3.38
N LYS A 9 18.31 14.31 2.22
CA LYS A 9 17.56 13.77 1.09
C LYS A 9 17.10 12.34 1.39
N LYS A 10 15.80 12.14 1.64
CA LYS A 10 15.19 10.81 1.71
C LYS A 10 14.93 10.28 0.30
N ARG A 11 15.02 8.95 0.12
CA ARG A 11 14.54 8.30 -1.10
C ARG A 11 13.02 8.38 -1.11
N GLN A 12 12.45 9.24 -1.96
CA GLN A 12 11.01 9.24 -2.19
C GLN A 12 10.60 7.97 -2.92
N VAL A 13 9.67 7.24 -2.32
CA VAL A 13 8.90 6.16 -2.94
C VAL A 13 7.46 6.64 -3.04
N GLY A 14 6.70 6.17 -4.03
CA GLY A 14 5.29 6.52 -4.14
C GLY A 14 4.43 5.59 -3.29
N SER A 15 3.25 6.04 -2.87
CA SER A 15 2.35 5.21 -2.05
C SER A 15 1.41 4.38 -2.91
N MET A 16 1.23 3.10 -2.56
CA MET A 16 0.13 2.26 -3.07
C MET A 16 -1.09 2.47 -2.18
N ILE A 17 -2.13 3.09 -2.73
CA ILE A 17 -3.30 3.58 -1.99
C ILE A 17 -4.50 2.70 -2.34
N SER A 18 -5.15 2.11 -1.35
CA SER A 18 -6.37 1.33 -1.57
C SER A 18 -7.50 2.23 -2.08
N MET A 19 -8.18 1.77 -3.12
CA MET A 19 -9.36 2.44 -3.69
C MET A 19 -10.69 1.90 -3.16
N ALA A 20 -10.64 0.84 -2.35
CA ALA A 20 -11.81 0.13 -1.88
C ALA A 20 -11.65 -0.31 -0.41
N THR A 21 -12.79 -0.52 0.24
CA THR A 21 -12.87 -1.07 1.60
C THR A 21 -13.26 -2.53 1.56
N GLY A 22 -12.58 -3.38 2.33
CA GLY A 22 -12.86 -4.81 2.44
C GLY A 22 -11.60 -5.63 2.73
N LYS A 23 -11.69 -6.94 2.52
CA LYS A 23 -10.56 -7.87 2.74
C LYS A 23 -9.63 -7.91 1.53
N ALA A 24 -8.32 -7.80 1.80
CA ALA A 24 -7.29 -7.98 0.79
C ALA A 24 -7.24 -9.43 0.31
N LEU A 25 -7.35 -9.65 -1.00
CA LEU A 25 -7.33 -10.98 -1.61
C LEU A 25 -5.92 -11.31 -2.11
N ALA A 26 -5.47 -12.54 -1.87
CA ALA A 26 -4.14 -12.99 -2.31
C ALA A 26 -3.92 -12.79 -3.82
N PHE A 27 -4.96 -13.04 -4.63
CA PHE A 27 -4.91 -12.82 -6.08
C PHE A 27 -4.61 -11.35 -6.46
N ALA A 28 -5.21 -10.39 -5.77
CA ALA A 28 -4.93 -8.98 -6.01
C ALA A 28 -3.50 -8.61 -5.56
N LEU A 29 -3.12 -9.03 -4.35
CA LEU A 29 -1.79 -8.75 -3.80
C LEU A 29 -0.66 -9.35 -4.65
N PHE A 30 -0.88 -10.51 -5.27
CA PHE A 30 0.08 -11.15 -6.16
C PHE A 30 0.49 -10.28 -7.35
N GLY A 31 -0.45 -9.55 -7.95
CA GLY A 31 -0.10 -8.60 -9.02
C GLY A 31 0.47 -7.27 -8.51
N LEU A 32 0.24 -6.93 -7.24
CA LEU A 32 0.70 -5.68 -6.64
C LEU A 32 2.13 -5.78 -6.10
N GLN A 33 2.56 -6.95 -5.62
CA GLN A 33 3.93 -7.16 -5.14
C GLN A 33 4.99 -6.95 -6.23
N ASP A 34 4.64 -7.12 -7.51
CA ASP A 34 5.55 -6.83 -8.64
C ASP A 34 5.77 -5.32 -8.83
N ARG A 35 4.91 -4.48 -8.24
CA ARG A 35 4.95 -3.02 -8.37
C ARG A 35 5.66 -2.34 -7.20
N GLY A 36 5.99 -3.07 -6.15
CA GLY A 36 6.75 -2.60 -5.00
C GLY A 36 6.52 -3.44 -3.74
N GLU A 37 6.85 -2.87 -2.58
CA GLU A 37 6.78 -3.59 -1.31
C GLU A 37 5.39 -3.43 -0.67
N LEU A 38 4.78 -4.54 -0.26
CA LEU A 38 3.48 -4.55 0.41
C LEU A 38 3.66 -4.45 1.92
N TYR A 39 2.76 -3.72 2.57
CA TYR A 39 2.69 -3.59 4.04
C TYR A 39 1.64 -4.49 4.67
N ILE A 40 0.78 -5.09 3.85
CA ILE A 40 -0.31 -5.95 4.29
C ILE A 40 -0.21 -7.34 3.65
N GLY A 41 -0.69 -8.34 4.39
CA GLY A 41 -0.88 -9.69 3.88
C GLY A 41 -2.29 -9.96 3.35
N ALA A 42 -2.48 -11.14 2.78
CA ALA A 42 -3.81 -11.62 2.41
C ALA A 42 -4.72 -11.74 3.63
N GLY A 43 -6.00 -11.35 3.49
CA GLY A 43 -6.99 -11.34 4.56
C GLY A 43 -6.98 -10.08 5.43
N ALA A 44 -6.02 -9.16 5.24
CA ALA A 44 -6.01 -7.89 5.96
C ALA A 44 -7.24 -7.04 5.59
N GLU A 45 -7.89 -6.46 6.60
CA GLU A 45 -8.95 -5.47 6.42
C GLU A 45 -8.35 -4.14 5.97
N VAL A 46 -8.82 -3.63 4.85
CA VAL A 46 -8.38 -2.35 4.29
C VAL A 46 -9.57 -1.41 4.09
N TYR A 47 -9.29 -0.12 4.01
CA TYR A 47 -10.27 0.91 3.68
C TYR A 47 -9.77 1.84 2.58
N GLU A 48 -10.70 2.50 1.89
CA GLU A 48 -10.36 3.49 0.85
C GLU A 48 -9.43 4.59 1.42
N GLY A 49 -8.31 4.84 0.74
CA GLY A 49 -7.29 5.80 1.14
C GLY A 49 -6.24 5.28 2.13
N MET A 50 -6.36 4.02 2.58
CA MET A 50 -5.30 3.33 3.32
C MET A 50 -4.10 3.07 2.39
N VAL A 51 -2.88 3.31 2.88
CA VAL A 51 -1.65 2.97 2.17
C VAL A 51 -1.29 1.52 2.50
N ILE A 52 -1.19 0.70 1.46
CA ILE A 52 -1.01 -0.75 1.57
C ILE A 52 0.39 -1.22 1.16
N GLY A 53 1.25 -0.29 0.72
CA GLY A 53 2.59 -0.56 0.23
C GLY A 53 3.23 0.69 -0.38
N ASN A 54 4.44 0.54 -0.89
CA ASN A 54 5.11 1.56 -1.71
C ASN A 54 5.34 1.08 -3.14
N THR A 55 5.60 2.01 -4.05
CA THR A 55 5.92 1.73 -5.44
C THR A 55 7.42 1.82 -5.67
N SER A 56 7.95 0.92 -6.50
CA SER A 56 9.37 0.93 -6.88
C SER A 56 9.75 2.11 -7.79
N LYS A 57 8.76 2.72 -8.44
CA LYS A 57 8.94 3.80 -9.43
C LYS A 57 8.79 5.22 -8.88
N GLY A 58 8.50 5.39 -7.59
CA GLY A 58 8.38 6.71 -6.96
C GLY A 58 7.02 7.41 -7.17
N GLU A 59 6.19 6.93 -8.11
CA GLU A 59 4.87 7.48 -8.37
C GLU A 59 3.80 6.85 -7.49
N GLU A 60 2.83 7.64 -7.03
CA GLU A 60 1.66 7.13 -6.30
C GLU A 60 0.77 6.28 -7.21
N MET A 61 0.14 5.26 -6.63
CA MET A 61 -0.75 4.37 -7.37
C MET A 61 -1.99 4.05 -6.57
N THR A 62 -3.16 4.42 -7.10
CA THR A 62 -4.45 3.93 -6.59
C THR A 62 -4.67 2.49 -7.07
N VAL A 63 -4.94 1.56 -6.15
CA VAL A 63 -5.01 0.11 -6.42
C VAL A 63 -6.23 -0.54 -5.76
N ASN A 64 -6.67 -1.68 -6.30
CA ASN A 64 -7.75 -2.48 -5.74
C ASN A 64 -7.22 -3.78 -5.11
N PRO A 65 -7.01 -3.83 -3.79
CA PRO A 65 -6.58 -5.05 -3.09
C PRO A 65 -7.72 -6.06 -2.88
N THR A 66 -8.99 -5.70 -3.13
CA THR A 66 -10.15 -6.59 -2.93
C THR A 66 -10.59 -7.27 -4.22
N LYS A 67 -9.84 -7.11 -5.32
CA LYS A 67 -10.18 -7.65 -6.63
C LYS A 67 -10.02 -9.17 -6.66
N GLY A 68 -11.12 -9.87 -6.94
CA GLY A 68 -11.14 -11.32 -7.11
C GLY A 68 -10.61 -11.79 -8.47
N LYS A 69 -10.36 -13.09 -8.59
CA LYS A 69 -10.03 -13.77 -9.85
C LYS A 69 -11.29 -13.82 -10.73
N GLN A 70 -11.20 -13.35 -11.98
CA GLN A 70 -12.29 -13.48 -12.95
C GLN A 70 -12.30 -14.91 -13.52
N LEU A 71 -13.40 -15.64 -13.32
CA LEU A 71 -13.54 -17.06 -13.69
C LEU A 71 -13.53 -17.33 -15.20
N THR A 72 -13.77 -16.30 -16.02
CA THR A 72 -13.91 -16.42 -17.48
C THR A 72 -12.58 -16.64 -18.23
N ASN A 73 -11.43 -16.31 -17.65
CA ASN A 73 -10.12 -16.43 -18.31
C ASN A 73 -9.35 -17.74 -18.03
N MET A 74 -9.97 -18.71 -17.37
CA MET A 74 -9.28 -19.93 -16.85
C MET A 74 -9.46 -21.18 -17.72
N ARG A 75 -9.82 -21.05 -19.00
CA ARG A 75 -9.96 -22.21 -19.91
C ARG A 75 -8.78 -22.43 -20.85
N ALA A 76 -7.69 -21.65 -20.75
CA ALA A 76 -6.61 -21.68 -21.75
C ALA A 76 -5.26 -22.27 -21.29
N SER A 77 -5.05 -22.60 -20.01
CA SER A 77 -3.80 -23.25 -19.59
C SER A 77 -4.00 -24.00 -18.27
N GLY A 78 -3.81 -25.32 -18.29
CA GLY A 78 -4.01 -26.22 -17.16
C GLY A 78 -2.94 -26.13 -16.07
N SER A 79 -2.79 -24.97 -15.43
CA SER A 79 -2.05 -24.85 -14.17
C SER A 79 -2.82 -23.98 -13.19
N ASP A 80 -3.32 -24.60 -12.11
CA ASP A 80 -3.64 -23.87 -10.88
C ASP A 80 -2.31 -23.38 -10.28
N ASP A 81 -1.81 -22.26 -10.78
CA ASP A 81 -0.62 -21.64 -10.23
C ASP A 81 -0.92 -21.25 -8.77
N ALA A 82 -0.23 -21.91 -7.83
CA ALA A 82 -0.30 -21.58 -6.42
C ALA A 82 0.19 -20.14 -6.24
N VAL A 83 -0.71 -19.25 -5.82
CA VAL A 83 -0.41 -17.84 -5.59
C VAL A 83 0.59 -17.72 -4.44
N THR A 84 1.84 -17.40 -4.77
CA THR A 84 2.91 -17.22 -3.79
C THR A 84 3.12 -15.73 -3.54
N LEU A 85 2.95 -15.32 -2.28
CA LEU A 85 3.15 -13.94 -1.85
C LEU A 85 4.50 -13.77 -1.16
N THR A 86 5.23 -12.73 -1.55
CA THR A 86 6.40 -12.26 -0.80
C THR A 86 5.93 -11.82 0.60
N PRO A 87 6.66 -12.15 1.68
CA PRO A 87 6.34 -11.67 3.01
C PRO A 87 6.18 -10.14 3.02
N HIS A 88 5.05 -9.67 3.56
CA HIS A 88 4.78 -8.25 3.66
C HIS A 88 5.64 -7.61 4.75
N ARG A 89 6.01 -6.35 4.54
CA ARG A 89 6.73 -5.54 5.53
C ARG A 89 5.73 -4.91 6.48
N ALA A 90 5.42 -5.62 7.56
CA ALA A 90 4.52 -5.13 8.60
C ALA A 90 5.04 -3.80 9.18
N LEU A 91 4.12 -2.84 9.38
CA LEU A 91 4.44 -1.52 9.91
C LEU A 91 4.54 -1.54 11.42
N SER A 92 5.70 -1.12 11.95
CA SER A 92 5.82 -0.65 13.33
C SER A 92 5.58 0.87 13.39
N ILE A 93 5.50 1.45 14.58
CA ILE A 93 5.37 2.91 14.74
C ILE A 93 6.60 3.61 14.17
N GLU A 94 7.80 3.11 14.49
CA GLU A 94 9.08 3.65 14.08
C GLU A 94 9.21 3.60 12.55
N LEU A 95 8.93 2.43 11.96
CA LEU A 95 8.96 2.27 10.51
C LEU A 95 7.91 3.15 9.83
N GLY A 96 6.70 3.23 10.39
CA GLY A 96 5.64 4.10 9.90
C GLY A 96 6.07 5.57 9.86
N LEU A 97 6.69 6.07 10.93
CA LEU A 97 7.20 7.45 11.01
C LEU A 97 8.37 7.71 10.04
N GLU A 98 9.18 6.69 9.75
CA GLU A 98 10.29 6.81 8.80
C GLU A 98 9.79 7.04 7.37
N ILE A 99 8.77 6.26 6.96
CA ILE A 99 8.27 6.18 5.58
C ILE A 99 7.11 7.12 5.27
N MET A 100 6.36 7.57 6.28
CA MET A 100 5.19 8.44 6.11
C MET A 100 5.53 9.70 5.31
N GLN A 101 4.68 10.03 4.35
CA GLN A 101 4.79 11.25 3.55
C GLN A 101 4.05 12.44 4.19
N GLU A 102 4.31 13.65 3.69
CA GLU A 102 3.71 14.88 4.24
C GLU A 102 2.18 14.92 4.12
N ASP A 103 1.61 14.26 3.11
CA ASP A 103 0.16 14.17 2.87
C ASP A 103 -0.47 12.89 3.46
N GLU A 104 0.24 12.25 4.41
CA GLU A 104 -0.16 11.01 5.07
C GLU A 104 -0.27 11.17 6.58
N TYR A 105 -1.05 10.28 7.19
CA TYR A 105 -1.13 10.09 8.63
C TYR A 105 -0.82 8.65 9.00
N LEU A 106 -0.16 8.51 10.15
CA LEU A 106 0.03 7.24 10.83
C LEU A 106 -1.15 7.02 11.79
N GLU A 107 -2.00 6.06 11.45
CA GLU A 107 -3.11 5.62 12.29
C GLU A 107 -2.59 4.58 13.30
N VAL A 108 -2.63 4.92 14.58
CA VAL A 108 -2.16 4.06 15.67
C VAL A 108 -3.34 3.63 16.52
N CYS A 109 -3.55 2.32 16.63
CA CYS A 109 -4.52 1.69 17.52
C CYS A 109 -3.79 0.69 18.43
N PRO A 110 -4.41 0.22 19.54
CA PRO A 110 -3.74 -0.70 20.48
C PRO A 110 -3.20 -1.99 19.85
N VAL A 111 -3.78 -2.44 18.73
CA VAL A 111 -3.44 -3.70 18.06
C VAL A 111 -2.97 -3.51 16.61
N SER A 112 -2.91 -2.29 16.10
CA SER A 112 -2.59 -2.05 14.69
C SER A 112 -1.96 -0.68 14.44
N VAL A 113 -0.97 -0.66 13.56
CA VAL A 113 -0.38 0.57 13.00
C VAL A 113 -0.61 0.55 11.50
N ARG A 114 -1.20 1.61 10.96
CA ARG A 114 -1.53 1.74 9.53
C ARG A 114 -1.11 3.09 9.00
N LEU A 115 -0.84 3.15 7.70
CA LEU A 115 -0.68 4.42 6.99
C LEU A 115 -1.92 4.72 6.16
N ARG A 116 -2.24 6.00 6.03
CA ARG A 116 -3.36 6.48 5.22
C ARG A 116 -3.09 7.87 4.67
N LYS A 117 -3.73 8.19 3.55
CA LYS A 117 -3.74 9.57 3.04
C LYS A 117 -4.60 10.48 3.92
N GLN A 118 -4.26 11.76 3.95
CA GLN A 118 -5.10 12.79 4.55
C GLN A 118 -6.47 12.82 3.85
N GLY A 119 -6.47 12.97 2.52
CA GLY A 119 -7.65 12.79 1.66
C GLY A 119 -7.88 11.32 1.33
N LEU A 120 -8.93 10.71 1.91
CA LEU A 120 -9.25 9.29 1.69
C LEU A 120 -9.67 8.99 0.25
N LYS A 121 -10.53 9.84 -0.31
CA LYS A 121 -11.03 9.66 -1.67
C LYS A 121 -10.04 10.19 -2.68
N GLU A 122 -9.95 9.53 -3.82
CA GLU A 122 -9.10 10.00 -4.91
C GLU A 122 -9.49 11.40 -5.41
N SER A 123 -10.79 11.71 -5.41
CA SER A 123 -11.30 13.05 -5.74
C SER A 123 -10.74 14.14 -4.83
N ASP A 124 -10.63 13.85 -3.54
CA ASP A 124 -10.21 14.82 -2.54
C ASP A 124 -8.71 15.11 -2.71
N ARG A 125 -7.91 14.07 -2.97
CA ARG A 125 -6.47 14.22 -3.26
C ARG A 125 -6.19 15.01 -4.54
N LYS A 126 -7.00 14.82 -5.58
CA LYS A 126 -6.90 15.58 -6.83
C LYS A 126 -7.26 17.05 -6.65
N ARG A 127 -8.12 17.37 -5.67
CA ARG A 127 -8.53 18.74 -5.36
C ARG A 127 -7.53 19.48 -4.46
N SER A 128 -6.78 18.75 -3.64
CA SER A 128 -5.78 19.30 -2.71
C SER A 128 -4.37 19.43 -3.29
N LYS A 129 -4.11 18.84 -4.47
CA LYS A 129 -2.89 19.06 -5.26
C LYS A 129 -3.01 20.36 -6.07
#